data_AF-A0A1G6YIJ9-F1
#
_entry.id   AF-A0A1G6YIJ9-F1
#
_cell.length_a   1.000
_cell.length_b   1.000
_cell.length_c   1.000
_cell.angle_alpha   90.00
_cell.angle_beta   90.00
_cell.angle_gamma   90.00
#
_symmetry.space_group_name_H-M   'P 1'
#
loop_
_entity.id
_entity.type
_entity.pdbx_description
1 polymer ?
#
loop_
_entity_poly.entity_id
_entity_poly.type
_entity_poly.pdbx_seq_one_letter_code
_entity_poly.pdbx_strand_id
1 'polypeptide(L)'
;VAAFTQLGLARALAADLRLPWEAPAVAGRLTPARVRRDFPNLHAALPRLTRAPKPSKPGPGRPAGQRNRRKAPIRDPGKKAKREKTMREREQHLTSTKG
;
A
#
# COMPACT_ATOMS: atom_id res chain seq x y z
N VAL A 1 -8.26 -11.58 -17.05
CA VAL A 1 -7.42 -12.24 -18.10
C VAL A 1 -6.39 -11.28 -18.71
N ALA A 2 -6.78 -10.11 -19.23
CA ALA A 2 -5.85 -9.16 -19.89
C ALA A 2 -4.67 -8.66 -19.04
N ALA A 3 -4.83 -8.50 -17.72
CA ALA A 3 -3.74 -8.02 -16.87
C ALA A 3 -2.55 -8.98 -16.81
N PHE A 4 -2.79 -10.31 -16.81
CA PHE A 4 -1.72 -11.30 -16.75
C PHE A 4 -0.93 -11.40 -18.06
N THR A 5 -1.59 -11.18 -19.20
CA THR A 5 -0.92 -11.19 -20.51
C THR A 5 -0.01 -9.98 -20.66
N GLN A 6 -0.44 -8.80 -20.21
CA GLN A 6 0.39 -7.58 -20.18
C GLN A 6 1.67 -7.78 -19.37
N LEU A 7 1.59 -8.47 -18.23
CA LEU A 7 2.75 -8.81 -17.42
C LEU A 7 3.68 -9.83 -18.09
N GLY A 8 3.13 -10.79 -18.82
CA GLY A 8 3.91 -11.72 -19.63
C GLY A 8 4.73 -10.99 -20.70
N LEU A 9 4.12 -10.04 -21.42
CA LEU A 9 4.79 -9.23 -22.43
C LEU A 9 5.84 -8.29 -21.84
N ALA A 10 5.54 -7.66 -20.69
CA ALA A 10 6.47 -6.76 -20.01
C ALA A 10 7.68 -7.49 -19.39
N ARG A 11 7.64 -8.83 -19.26
CA ARG A 11 8.70 -9.62 -18.63
C ARG A 11 10.08 -9.40 -19.24
N ALA A 12 10.15 -9.23 -20.56
CA ALA A 12 11.41 -9.01 -21.27
C ALA A 12 12.02 -7.62 -21.01
N LEU A 13 11.21 -6.67 -20.53
CA LEU A 13 11.62 -5.30 -20.26
C LEU A 13 11.89 -5.06 -18.77
N ALA A 14 11.51 -5.99 -17.89
CA ALA A 14 11.66 -5.86 -16.45
C ALA A 14 13.14 -5.97 -16.04
N ALA A 15 13.59 -5.00 -15.22
CA ALA A 15 14.96 -4.96 -14.70
C ALA A 15 15.21 -5.94 -13.54
N ASP A 16 14.15 -6.58 -13.02
CA ASP A 16 14.14 -7.36 -11.78
C ASP A 16 14.56 -6.51 -10.58
N LEU A 17 13.75 -5.51 -10.20
CA LEU A 17 13.95 -4.84 -8.91
C LEU A 17 13.71 -5.87 -7.82
N ARG A 18 14.79 -6.42 -7.28
CA ARG A 18 14.77 -7.46 -6.25
C ARG A 18 14.82 -6.87 -4.86
N LEU A 19 14.28 -7.58 -3.88
CA LEU A 19 14.56 -7.23 -2.48
C LEU A 19 15.98 -7.72 -2.13
N PRO A 20 16.65 -7.12 -1.14
CA PRO A 20 18.03 -7.48 -0.80
C PRO A 20 18.24 -8.97 -0.48
N TRP A 21 17.22 -9.62 0.09
CA TRP A 21 17.22 -11.03 0.47
C TRP A 21 16.62 -11.95 -0.60
N GLU A 22 16.21 -11.41 -1.75
CA GLU A 22 15.54 -12.19 -2.80
C GLU A 22 16.56 -12.86 -3.71
N ALA A 23 16.41 -14.17 -3.92
CA ALA A 23 17.28 -14.92 -4.81
C ALA A 23 17.18 -14.43 -6.28
N PRO A 24 18.28 -14.50 -7.07
CA PRO A 24 18.25 -14.20 -8.50
C PRO A 24 17.25 -15.06 -9.24
N ALA A 25 16.42 -14.43 -10.07
CA ALA A 25 15.62 -15.15 -11.04
C ALA A 25 16.48 -15.49 -12.27
N VAL A 26 16.27 -16.67 -12.84
CA VAL A 26 16.84 -17.01 -14.15
C VAL A 26 16.28 -16.03 -15.18
N ALA A 27 17.14 -15.53 -16.07
CA ALA A 27 16.74 -14.63 -17.14
C ALA A 27 15.58 -15.24 -17.95
N GLY A 28 14.55 -14.44 -18.23
CA GLY A 28 13.33 -14.92 -18.90
C GLY A 28 12.41 -15.79 -18.03
N ARG A 29 12.72 -16.01 -16.74
CA ARG A 29 11.87 -16.72 -15.76
C ARG A 29 11.33 -15.83 -14.62
N LEU A 30 11.34 -14.50 -14.78
CA LEU A 30 10.69 -13.57 -13.84
C LEU A 30 9.23 -13.94 -13.56
N THR A 31 8.83 -14.06 -12.31
CA THR A 31 7.43 -14.37 -11.98
C THR A 31 6.54 -13.15 -12.25
N PRO A 32 5.24 -13.35 -12.55
CA PRO A 32 4.31 -12.22 -12.74
C PRO A 32 4.29 -11.24 -11.56
N ALA A 33 4.51 -11.72 -10.33
CA ALA A 33 4.61 -10.88 -9.14
C ALA A 33 5.83 -9.94 -9.18
N ARG A 34 7.00 -10.44 -9.62
CA ARG A 34 8.20 -9.60 -9.78
C ARG A 34 8.05 -8.62 -10.93
N VAL A 35 7.47 -9.03 -12.06
CA VAL A 35 7.17 -8.11 -13.16
C VAL A 35 6.21 -7.01 -12.70
N ARG A 36 5.19 -7.32 -11.88
CA ARG A 36 4.26 -6.31 -11.33
C ARG A 36 4.95 -5.26 -10.47
N ARG A 37 6.02 -5.62 -9.78
CA ARG A 37 6.80 -4.68 -8.96
C ARG A 37 7.56 -3.67 -9.82
N ASP A 38 8.09 -4.11 -10.96
CA ASP A 38 8.82 -3.26 -11.91
C ASP A 38 7.87 -2.47 -12.83
N PHE A 39 6.67 -3.01 -13.05
CA PHE A 39 5.71 -2.48 -14.02
C PHE A 39 5.40 -0.98 -13.88
N PRO A 40 5.26 -0.38 -12.67
CA PRO A 40 5.06 1.07 -12.55
C PRO A 40 6.20 1.91 -13.16
N ASN A 41 7.44 1.43 -13.06
CA ASN A 41 8.60 2.10 -13.63
C ASN A 41 8.65 1.93 -15.16
N LEU A 42 8.31 0.73 -15.66
CA LEU A 42 8.18 0.49 -17.10
C LEU A 42 7.05 1.31 -17.72
N HIS A 43 5.90 1.37 -17.04
CA HIS A 43 4.72 2.07 -17.51
C HIS A 43 4.94 3.60 -17.62
N ALA A 44 5.88 4.16 -16.86
CA ALA A 44 6.25 5.57 -17.00
C ALA A 44 6.99 5.86 -18.31
N ALA A 45 7.77 4.89 -18.82
CA ALA A 45 8.54 5.03 -20.06
C ALA A 45 7.76 4.57 -21.31
N LEU A 46 6.72 3.76 -21.14
CA LEU A 46 5.90 3.26 -22.25
C LEU A 46 4.91 4.33 -22.75
N PRO A 47 4.65 4.39 -24.06
CA PRO A 47 3.60 5.24 -24.59
C PRO A 47 2.24 4.81 -24.04
N ARG A 48 1.36 5.79 -23.77
CA ARG A 48 -0.03 5.49 -23.38
C ARG A 48 -0.74 4.82 -24.53
N LEU A 49 -1.02 3.53 -24.36
CA LEU A 49 -1.74 2.71 -25.36
C LEU A 49 -3.24 2.98 -25.38
N THR A 50 -3.78 3.62 -24.33
CA THR A 50 -5.20 3.93 -24.22
C THR A 50 -5.40 5.43 -24.04
N ARG A 51 -6.47 5.94 -24.67
CA ARG A 51 -6.89 7.32 -24.47
C ARG A 51 -7.30 7.52 -23.01
N ALA A 52 -7.09 8.71 -22.47
CA ALA A 52 -7.61 9.07 -21.16
C ALA A 52 -9.11 8.74 -21.08
N PRO A 53 -9.59 8.23 -19.93
CA PRO A 53 -11.01 7.99 -19.74
C PRO A 53 -11.79 9.28 -19.97
N LYS A 54 -13.00 9.17 -20.51
CA LYS A 54 -13.88 10.33 -20.63
C LYS A 54 -14.09 10.91 -19.22
N PRO A 55 -13.99 12.24 -19.05
CA PRO A 55 -14.27 12.85 -17.75
C PRO A 55 -15.70 12.49 -17.35
N SER A 56 -15.86 11.90 -16.16
CA SER A 56 -17.16 11.57 -15.59
C SER A 56 -17.47 12.55 -14.47
N LYS A 57 -18.72 13.02 -14.41
CA LYS A 57 -19.22 13.81 -13.29
C LYS A 57 -19.66 12.84 -12.18
N PRO A 58 -19.48 13.20 -10.90
CA PRO A 58 -20.16 12.48 -9.82
C PRO A 58 -21.63 12.28 -10.15
N GLY A 59 -22.18 11.11 -9.80
CA GLY A 59 -23.59 10.81 -10.06
C GLY A 59 -24.51 11.91 -9.48
N PRO A 60 -25.72 12.05 -10.02
CA PRO A 60 -26.63 13.18 -9.73
C PRO A 60 -26.93 13.40 -8.24
N GLY A 61 -26.73 12.38 -7.39
CA GLY A 61 -26.89 12.50 -5.93
C GLY A 61 -25.74 13.18 -5.19
N ARG A 62 -24.61 13.53 -5.83
CA ARG A 62 -23.47 14.15 -5.15
C ARG A 62 -23.41 15.65 -5.45
N PRO A 63 -23.73 16.53 -4.49
CA PRO A 63 -23.69 17.97 -4.70
C PRO A 63 -22.27 18.43 -5.05
N ALA A 64 -22.15 19.26 -6.08
CA ALA A 64 -20.88 19.86 -6.47
C ALA A 64 -20.39 20.83 -5.37
N GLY A 65 -19.09 20.83 -5.10
CA GLY A 65 -18.45 21.77 -4.18
C GLY A 65 -18.65 21.50 -2.67
N GLN A 66 -19.52 20.58 -2.27
CA GLN A 66 -19.75 20.30 -0.86
C GLN A 66 -18.70 19.31 -0.31
N ARG A 67 -17.84 19.77 0.61
CA ARG A 67 -16.92 18.91 1.34
C ARG A 67 -17.69 18.04 2.33
N ASN A 68 -17.24 16.79 2.53
CA ASN A 68 -17.80 15.92 3.56
C ASN A 68 -17.60 16.56 4.94
N ARG A 69 -18.69 17.00 5.58
CA ARG A 69 -18.68 17.59 6.93
C ARG A 69 -18.81 16.55 8.04
N ARG A 70 -19.15 15.30 7.71
CA ARG A 70 -19.32 14.22 8.68
C ARG A 70 -17.99 13.48 8.83
N LYS A 71 -17.34 13.68 9.98
CA LYS A 71 -16.22 12.81 10.39
C LYS A 71 -16.76 11.41 10.65
N ALA A 72 -16.02 10.39 10.21
CA ALA A 72 -16.34 9.01 10.55
C ALA A 72 -16.25 8.83 12.08
N PRO A 73 -17.15 8.05 12.71
CA PRO A 73 -17.06 7.77 14.14
C PRO A 73 -15.75 7.02 14.42
N ILE A 74 -14.88 7.64 15.22
CA ILE A 74 -13.63 7.04 15.68
C ILE A 74 -14.00 6.11 16.84
N ARG A 75 -13.78 4.81 16.68
CA ARG A 75 -13.92 3.82 17.76
C ARG A 75 -12.62 3.76 18.55
N ASP A 76 -12.71 3.73 19.88
CA ASP A 76 -11.54 3.45 20.73
C ASP A 76 -11.00 2.05 20.40
N PRO A 77 -9.68 1.88 20.16
CA PRO A 77 -9.08 0.60 19.79
C PRO A 77 -9.12 -0.47 20.90
N GLY A 78 -9.66 -0.19 22.10
CA GLY A 78 -9.97 -1.20 23.12
C GLY A 78 -8.75 -1.81 23.82
N LYS A 79 -7.54 -1.26 23.61
CA LYS A 79 -6.26 -1.82 24.07
C LYS A 79 -5.50 -0.93 25.05
N LYS A 80 -6.21 -0.18 25.90
CA LYS A 80 -5.58 0.78 26.84
C LYS A 80 -5.45 0.26 28.27
N ALA A 81 -6.35 -0.63 28.72
CA ALA A 81 -6.38 -1.10 30.11
C ALA A 81 -5.10 -1.81 30.59
N LYS A 82 -4.48 -2.65 29.74
CA LYS A 82 -3.21 -3.31 30.10
C LYS A 82 -2.04 -2.34 30.21
N ARG A 83 -1.99 -1.29 29.38
CA ARG A 83 -0.90 -0.30 29.37
C ARG A 83 -0.88 0.55 30.64
N GLU A 84 -2.06 0.91 31.15
CA GLU A 84 -2.16 1.66 32.41
C GLU A 84 -1.68 0.83 33.60
N LYS A 85 -2.04 -0.46 33.65
CA LYS A 85 -1.56 -1.37 34.70
C LYS A 85 -0.04 -1.51 34.67
N THR A 86 0.55 -1.75 33.49
CA THR A 86 2.00 -1.87 33.32
C THR A 86 2.75 -0.57 33.66
N MET A 87 2.17 0.60 33.38
CA MET A 87 2.77 1.89 33.78
C MET A 87 2.77 2.09 35.29
N ARG A 88 1.65 1.77 35.97
CA ARG A 88 1.55 1.86 37.44
C ARG A 88 2.52 0.89 38.13
N GLU A 89 2.63 -0.34 37.65
CA GLU A 89 3.59 -1.34 38.16
C GLU A 89 5.05 -0.85 38.00
N ARG A 90 5.37 -0.20 36.88
CA ARG A 90 6.71 0.37 36.62
C ARG A 90 7.02 1.57 37.51
N GLU A 91 6.04 2.44 37.76
CA GLU A 91 6.17 3.58 38.68
C GLU A 91 6.41 3.12 40.11
N GLN A 92 5.65 2.12 40.58
CA GLN A 92 5.82 1.52 41.91
C GLN A 92 7.19 0.86 42.10
N HIS A 93 7.70 0.18 41.07
CA HIS A 93 9.05 -0.38 41.10
C HIS A 93 10.12 0.72 41.15
N LEU A 94 9.95 1.81 40.41
CA LEU A 94 10.90 2.93 40.40
C LEU A 94 10.95 3.67 41.75
N THR A 95 9.82 3.77 42.45
CA THR A 95 9.76 4.38 43.78
C THR A 95 10.33 3.45 44.86
N SER A 96 10.20 2.14 44.69
CA SER A 96 10.74 1.14 45.62
C SER A 96 12.27 1.01 45.53
N THR A 97 12.85 1.18 44.35
CA THR A 97 14.31 1.12 44.13
C THR A 97 15.06 2.38 44.60
N LYS A 98 14.36 3.44 45.05
CA LYS A 98 14.96 4.73 45.45
C LYS A 98 14.98 4.99 46.96
N GLY A 99 14.56 4.02 47.80
CA GLY A 99 14.70 4.05 49.27
C GLY A 99 15.74 3.04 49.72
#